data_AF-A0A8T4ZCX6-F1
#
_entry.id   AF-A0A8T4ZCX6-F1
#
_cell.length_a   1.000
_cell.length_b   1.000
_cell.length_c   1.000
_cell.angle_alpha   90.00
_cell.angle_beta   90.00
_cell.angle_gamma   90.00
#
_symmetry.space_group_name_H-M   'P 1'
#
loop_
_entity.id
_entity.type
_entity.pdbx_description
1 polymer ?
#
loop_
_entity_poly.entity_id
_entity_poly.type
_entity_poly.pdbx_seq_one_letter_code
_entity_poly.pdbx_strand_id
1 'polypeptide(L)'
;MNKILFIIDSYKSLHYIPSWCPDWYGGSPFLLLYSPLSYILTFSVALTGIDGVLAYKIVDAAFYVVTPITIYILSRELNLKPVEAAWASLIFTLTPTVIGNFLFYDRFPNIVALPIACLFVTSLSKMLRRSAATNFITSILLLSILILTHHLSAFIVLILVPLAYFSLTNSKDRLKAAIILIAVIGGALTLSSPWLLRFLEASGHLMRNPFYNRTVDFPFVRLTYAILDYLTIEQGIFHFYLAILSIYQLFSKNRGSRIFYLIGIMILLTGMGVFEFAGDSWLRILGQGLIVASFLSMIWSVLSIKRIVENEDYPTMFLSLWFLVFLWLSLGNYAMPMVNLPLINTVWRSLDVHRFWLYLAIPIA
;
A
#
# COMPACT_ATOMS: atom_id res chain seq x y z
N MET A 1 -6.96 -19.12 5.50
CA MET A 1 -8.08 -20.02 5.88
C MET A 1 -8.14 -20.48 7.35
N ASN A 2 -7.08 -21.07 7.95
CA ASN A 2 -7.14 -21.79 9.25
C ASN A 2 -7.84 -21.05 10.42
N LYS A 3 -7.58 -19.75 10.61
CA LYS A 3 -8.20 -18.97 11.69
C LYS A 3 -9.72 -18.88 11.60
N ILE A 4 -10.26 -18.92 10.38
CA ILE A 4 -11.69 -18.85 10.10
C ILE A 4 -12.36 -20.17 10.46
N LEU A 5 -11.74 -21.28 10.04
CA LEU A 5 -12.25 -22.61 10.40
C LEU A 5 -12.18 -22.80 11.91
N PHE A 6 -11.07 -22.43 12.53
CA PHE A 6 -10.89 -22.52 13.98
C PHE A 6 -11.96 -21.77 14.78
N ILE A 7 -12.29 -20.51 14.42
CA ILE A 7 -13.36 -19.76 15.12
C ILE A 7 -14.73 -20.40 14.92
N ILE A 8 -15.02 -20.91 13.73
CA ILE A 8 -16.30 -21.55 13.41
C ILE A 8 -16.45 -22.87 14.17
N ASP A 9 -15.44 -23.72 14.11
CA ASP A 9 -15.45 -25.05 14.75
C ASP A 9 -15.50 -24.92 16.27
N SER A 10 -14.74 -23.98 16.83
CA SER A 10 -14.78 -23.69 18.27
C SER A 10 -16.15 -23.18 18.70
N TYR A 11 -16.78 -22.29 17.91
CA TYR A 11 -18.10 -21.80 18.23
C TYR A 11 -19.17 -22.90 18.13
N LYS A 12 -19.10 -23.76 17.11
CA LYS A 12 -20.05 -24.87 16.93
C LYS A 12 -19.93 -25.93 18.02
N SER A 13 -18.71 -26.21 18.48
CA SER A 13 -18.45 -27.26 19.47
C SER A 13 -18.53 -26.77 20.92
N LEU A 14 -18.08 -25.54 21.20
CA LEU A 14 -17.91 -25.01 22.55
C LEU A 14 -18.82 -23.81 22.86
N HIS A 15 -19.52 -23.25 21.87
CA HIS A 15 -20.37 -22.06 22.00
C HIS A 15 -19.65 -20.77 22.45
N TYR A 16 -18.33 -20.70 22.31
CA TYR A 16 -17.54 -19.48 22.53
C TYR A 16 -16.38 -19.35 21.55
N ILE A 17 -15.85 -18.13 21.44
CA ILE A 17 -14.64 -17.85 20.66
C ILE A 17 -13.43 -17.97 21.59
N PRO A 18 -12.53 -18.93 21.39
CA PRO A 18 -11.40 -19.14 22.28
C PRO A 18 -10.38 -18.00 22.17
N SER A 19 -9.73 -17.69 23.29
CA SER A 19 -8.62 -16.72 23.35
C SER A 19 -7.28 -17.30 22.91
N TRP A 20 -7.19 -18.63 22.72
CA TRP A 20 -5.97 -19.36 22.36
C TRP A 20 -6.23 -20.29 21.17
N CYS A 21 -5.31 -20.30 20.20
CA CYS A 21 -5.34 -21.21 19.06
C CYS A 21 -4.16 -22.18 19.14
N PRO A 22 -4.40 -23.49 19.33
CA PRO A 22 -3.34 -24.49 19.47
C PRO A 22 -2.63 -24.79 18.14
N ASP A 23 -3.31 -24.63 17.00
CA ASP A 23 -2.83 -25.06 15.69
C ASP A 23 -1.78 -24.13 15.06
N TRP A 24 -1.53 -22.97 15.68
CA TRP A 24 -0.69 -21.93 15.12
C TRP A 24 0.62 -21.81 15.91
N TYR A 25 1.75 -22.22 15.31
CA TYR A 25 3.11 -22.20 15.90
C TYR A 25 3.21 -22.84 17.31
N GLY A 26 2.53 -23.96 17.54
CA GLY A 26 2.52 -24.63 18.85
C GLY A 26 1.66 -23.92 19.90
N GLY A 27 0.83 -22.96 19.47
CA GLY A 27 -0.09 -22.22 20.31
C GLY A 27 0.16 -20.70 20.24
N SER A 28 -0.89 -19.93 19.99
CA SER A 28 -0.82 -18.47 20.06
C SER A 28 -2.13 -17.83 20.50
N PRO A 29 -2.10 -16.61 21.09
CA PRO A 29 -3.33 -15.90 21.41
C PRO A 29 -4.14 -15.60 20.14
N PHE A 30 -5.39 -16.05 20.13
CA PHE A 30 -6.27 -15.99 18.96
C PHE A 30 -6.67 -14.53 18.66
N LEU A 31 -6.47 -14.10 17.41
CA LEU A 31 -6.72 -12.74 16.91
C LEU A 31 -5.94 -11.59 17.61
N LEU A 32 -5.02 -11.88 18.52
CA LEU A 32 -4.18 -10.84 19.13
C LEU A 32 -3.11 -10.33 18.16
N LEU A 33 -2.43 -11.25 17.46
CA LEU A 33 -1.29 -10.95 16.59
C LEU A 33 -1.70 -10.58 15.15
N TYR A 34 -2.99 -10.61 14.84
CA TYR A 34 -3.53 -10.31 13.51
C TYR A 34 -4.82 -9.53 13.63
N SER A 35 -4.99 -8.54 12.75
CA SER A 35 -6.18 -7.69 12.68
C SER A 35 -7.47 -8.53 12.56
N PRO A 36 -8.48 -8.33 13.43
CA PRO A 36 -9.55 -9.30 13.63
C PRO A 36 -10.71 -9.20 12.63
N LEU A 37 -10.95 -8.04 12.03
CA LEU A 37 -12.23 -7.72 11.40
C LEU A 37 -12.55 -8.57 10.17
N SER A 38 -11.55 -8.89 9.34
CA SER A 38 -11.75 -9.76 8.17
C SER A 38 -12.18 -11.17 8.58
N TYR A 39 -11.63 -11.70 9.67
CA TYR A 39 -12.01 -13.01 10.22
C TYR A 39 -13.40 -12.99 10.86
N ILE A 40 -13.73 -11.93 11.62
CA ILE A 40 -15.04 -11.74 12.24
C ILE A 40 -16.14 -11.56 11.18
N LEU A 41 -15.83 -10.88 10.07
CA LEU A 41 -16.74 -10.72 8.95
C LEU A 41 -17.10 -12.08 8.34
N THR A 42 -16.10 -12.92 8.05
CA THR A 42 -16.34 -14.27 7.54
C THR A 42 -17.09 -15.15 8.54
N PHE A 43 -16.73 -15.05 9.82
CA PHE A 43 -17.46 -15.76 10.88
C PHE A 43 -18.94 -15.36 10.90
N SER A 44 -19.24 -14.05 10.78
CA SER A 44 -20.62 -13.55 10.70
C SER A 44 -21.39 -14.13 9.52
N VAL A 45 -20.75 -14.31 8.36
CA VAL A 45 -21.37 -14.98 7.21
C VAL A 45 -21.63 -16.46 7.52
N ALA A 46 -20.68 -17.17 8.14
CA ALA A 46 -20.86 -18.57 8.51
C ALA A 46 -21.99 -18.80 9.54
N LEU A 47 -22.26 -17.81 10.41
CA LEU A 47 -23.39 -17.87 11.36
C LEU A 47 -24.77 -17.94 10.70
N THR A 48 -24.87 -17.65 9.40
CA THR A 48 -26.11 -17.82 8.62
C THR A 48 -26.39 -19.28 8.23
N GLY A 49 -25.57 -20.23 8.69
CA GLY A 49 -25.68 -21.66 8.38
C GLY A 49 -24.83 -22.12 7.19
N ILE A 50 -24.07 -21.20 6.59
CA ILE A 50 -23.14 -21.50 5.49
C ILE A 50 -21.89 -22.19 6.04
N ASP A 51 -21.37 -23.18 5.30
CA ASP A 51 -20.10 -23.83 5.62
C ASP A 51 -18.94 -22.82 5.71
N GLY A 52 -17.96 -23.08 6.58
CA GLY A 52 -16.87 -22.13 6.85
C GLY A 52 -15.96 -21.86 5.65
N VAL A 53 -15.69 -22.88 4.82
CA VAL A 53 -14.89 -22.70 3.60
C VAL A 53 -15.67 -21.86 2.60
N LEU A 54 -16.97 -22.16 2.44
CA LEU A 54 -17.84 -21.39 1.53
C LEU A 54 -18.01 -19.94 2.00
N ALA A 55 -18.23 -19.70 3.29
CA ALA A 55 -18.31 -18.35 3.85
C ALA A 55 -17.03 -17.54 3.58
N TYR A 56 -15.86 -18.17 3.77
CA TYR A 56 -14.58 -17.56 3.42
C TYR A 56 -14.48 -17.21 1.94
N LYS A 57 -14.85 -18.12 1.03
CA LYS A 57 -14.82 -17.87 -0.42
C LYS A 57 -15.82 -16.79 -0.84
N ILE A 58 -16.99 -16.71 -0.21
CA ILE A 58 -17.97 -15.65 -0.46
C ILE A 58 -17.39 -14.30 -0.08
N VAL A 59 -16.84 -14.15 1.12
CA VAL A 59 -16.26 -12.87 1.57
C VAL A 59 -15.07 -12.48 0.70
N ASP A 60 -14.15 -13.41 0.43
CA ASP A 60 -12.96 -13.16 -0.39
C ASP A 60 -13.35 -12.73 -1.82
N ALA A 61 -14.24 -13.48 -2.47
CA ALA A 61 -14.72 -13.15 -3.81
C ALA A 61 -15.52 -11.85 -3.85
N ALA A 62 -16.36 -11.57 -2.85
CA ALA A 62 -17.13 -10.33 -2.79
C ALA A 62 -16.21 -9.11 -2.72
N PHE A 63 -15.18 -9.13 -1.86
CA PHE A 63 -14.24 -8.03 -1.77
C PHE A 63 -13.33 -7.91 -2.99
N TYR A 64 -12.94 -9.04 -3.59
CA TYR A 64 -12.23 -9.02 -4.87
C TYR A 64 -13.05 -8.34 -5.98
N VAL A 65 -14.35 -8.64 -6.09
CA VAL A 65 -15.27 -8.02 -7.07
C VAL A 65 -15.57 -6.56 -6.75
N VAL A 66 -15.68 -6.18 -5.47
CA VAL A 66 -15.92 -4.79 -5.06
C VAL A 66 -14.69 -3.90 -5.30
N THR A 67 -13.49 -4.47 -5.26
CA THR A 67 -12.23 -3.72 -5.46
C THR A 67 -12.21 -2.87 -6.74
N PRO A 68 -12.42 -3.41 -7.96
CA PRO A 68 -12.46 -2.60 -9.17
C PRO A 68 -13.48 -1.45 -9.12
N ILE A 69 -14.64 -1.67 -8.50
CA ILE A 69 -15.66 -0.62 -8.34
C ILE A 69 -15.12 0.54 -7.50
N THR A 70 -14.43 0.24 -6.40
CA THR A 70 -13.83 1.29 -5.55
C THR A 70 -12.64 1.98 -6.20
N ILE A 71 -11.90 1.29 -7.07
CA ILE A 71 -10.84 1.89 -7.89
C ILE A 71 -11.44 2.83 -8.92
N TYR A 72 -12.49 2.43 -9.63
CA TYR A 72 -13.22 3.32 -10.52
C TYR A 72 -13.67 4.59 -9.77
N ILE A 73 -14.26 4.45 -8.58
CA ILE A 73 -14.67 5.60 -7.74
C ILE A 73 -13.47 6.50 -7.39
N LEU A 74 -12.34 5.91 -6.99
CA LEU A 74 -11.11 6.64 -6.69
C LEU A 74 -10.57 7.38 -7.91
N SER A 75 -10.49 6.71 -9.06
CA SER A 75 -10.06 7.29 -10.34
C SER A 75 -10.93 8.49 -10.74
N ARG A 76 -12.25 8.39 -10.55
CA ARG A 76 -13.19 9.49 -10.81
C ARG A 76 -12.98 10.66 -9.85
N GLU A 77 -12.69 10.38 -8.58
CA GLU A 77 -12.32 11.44 -7.62
C GLU A 77 -11.01 12.11 -7.99
N LEU A 78 -10.07 11.38 -8.58
CA LEU A 78 -8.80 11.88 -9.10
C LEU A 78 -8.90 12.47 -10.52
N ASN A 79 -10.11 12.89 -10.92
CA ASN A 79 -10.41 13.61 -12.17
C ASN A 79 -10.18 12.81 -13.48
N LEU A 80 -9.92 11.50 -13.46
CA LEU A 80 -9.88 10.70 -14.69
C LEU A 80 -11.27 10.67 -15.34
N LYS A 81 -11.37 10.70 -16.67
CA LYS A 81 -12.64 10.56 -17.41
C LYS A 81 -13.29 9.21 -17.14
N PRO A 82 -14.60 9.03 -17.38
CA PRO A 82 -15.29 7.77 -17.07
C PRO A 82 -14.64 6.57 -17.78
N VAL A 83 -14.27 6.74 -19.05
CA VAL A 83 -13.61 5.68 -19.84
C VAL A 83 -12.22 5.37 -19.30
N GLU A 84 -11.42 6.39 -18.98
CA GLU A 84 -10.08 6.25 -18.40
C GLU A 84 -10.15 5.54 -17.04
N ALA A 85 -11.11 5.90 -16.19
CA ALA A 85 -11.35 5.25 -14.90
C ALA A 85 -11.80 3.78 -15.05
N ALA A 86 -12.60 3.46 -16.07
CA ALA A 86 -13.00 2.08 -16.37
C ALA A 86 -11.79 1.25 -16.82
N TRP A 87 -10.93 1.80 -17.67
CA TRP A 87 -9.68 1.16 -18.07
C TRP A 87 -8.72 0.97 -16.90
N ALA A 88 -8.53 1.99 -16.06
CA ALA A 88 -7.70 1.89 -14.86
C ALA A 88 -8.17 0.76 -13.94
N SER A 89 -9.48 0.68 -13.70
CA SER A 89 -10.09 -0.41 -12.93
C SER A 89 -9.87 -1.78 -13.57
N LEU A 90 -10.02 -1.89 -14.89
CA LEU A 90 -9.85 -3.15 -15.61
C LEU A 90 -8.40 -3.61 -15.60
N ILE A 91 -7.46 -2.71 -15.90
CA ILE A 91 -6.02 -3.01 -15.90
C ILE A 91 -5.59 -3.45 -14.51
N PHE A 92 -6.04 -2.77 -13.44
CA PHE A 92 -5.76 -3.20 -12.07
C PHE A 92 -6.20 -4.65 -11.82
N THR A 93 -7.44 -5.01 -12.19
CA THR A 93 -7.95 -6.37 -11.98
C THR A 93 -7.14 -7.42 -12.74
N LEU A 94 -6.58 -7.05 -13.89
CA LEU A 94 -5.74 -7.90 -14.73
C LEU A 94 -4.26 -7.89 -14.33
N THR A 95 -3.84 -7.01 -13.40
CA THR A 95 -2.46 -6.96 -12.94
C THR A 95 -2.08 -8.30 -12.27
N PRO A 96 -0.99 -8.96 -12.70
CA PRO A 96 -0.61 -10.28 -12.19
C PRO A 96 -0.52 -10.36 -10.67
N THR A 97 0.03 -9.35 -9.99
CA THR A 97 0.11 -9.35 -8.52
C THR A 97 -1.28 -9.34 -7.88
N VAL A 98 -2.27 -8.66 -8.48
CA VAL A 98 -3.65 -8.62 -7.97
C VAL A 98 -4.30 -9.99 -8.11
N ILE A 99 -4.16 -10.62 -9.27
CA ILE A 99 -4.63 -11.99 -9.52
C ILE A 99 -3.93 -12.96 -8.57
N GLY A 100 -2.61 -12.86 -8.41
CA GLY A 100 -1.83 -13.77 -7.59
C GLY A 100 -2.14 -13.65 -6.10
N ASN A 101 -2.38 -12.43 -5.59
CA ASN A 101 -2.80 -12.23 -4.20
C ASN A 101 -4.15 -12.91 -3.90
N PHE A 102 -5.06 -12.96 -4.87
CA PHE A 102 -6.36 -13.59 -4.76
C PHE A 102 -6.30 -15.12 -4.96
N LEU A 103 -5.68 -15.59 -6.06
CA LEU A 103 -5.73 -16.99 -6.46
C LEU A 103 -4.64 -17.86 -5.81
N PHE A 104 -3.42 -17.35 -5.63
CA PHE A 104 -2.26 -18.19 -5.30
C PHE A 104 -1.76 -17.99 -3.88
N TYR A 105 -1.73 -16.75 -3.38
CA TYR A 105 -1.05 -16.42 -2.11
C TYR A 105 -1.95 -16.43 -0.87
N ASP A 106 -3.28 -16.68 -1.02
CA ASP A 106 -4.28 -16.61 0.07
C ASP A 106 -4.06 -15.40 0.99
N ARG A 107 -3.81 -14.21 0.41
CA ARG A 107 -3.61 -12.98 1.20
C ARG A 107 -4.96 -12.37 1.57
N PHE A 108 -5.84 -13.16 2.15
CA PHE A 108 -7.24 -12.81 2.41
C PHE A 108 -7.45 -11.43 3.09
N PRO A 109 -6.75 -11.08 4.20
CA PRO A 109 -6.90 -9.76 4.78
C PRO A 109 -6.49 -8.61 3.84
N ASN A 110 -5.56 -8.83 2.90
CA ASN A 110 -5.22 -7.84 1.87
C ASN A 110 -6.40 -7.62 0.93
N ILE A 111 -7.02 -8.70 0.43
CA ILE A 111 -8.16 -8.62 -0.50
C ILE A 111 -9.31 -7.84 0.13
N VAL A 112 -9.63 -8.12 1.40
CA VAL A 112 -10.65 -7.37 2.14
C VAL A 112 -10.25 -5.91 2.36
N ALA A 113 -8.96 -5.63 2.60
CA ALA A 113 -8.46 -4.29 2.86
C ALA A 113 -8.41 -3.37 1.64
N LEU A 114 -8.24 -3.90 0.43
CA LEU A 114 -8.07 -3.13 -0.82
C LEU A 114 -9.21 -2.13 -1.11
N PRO A 115 -10.49 -2.53 -1.12
CA PRO A 115 -11.56 -1.58 -1.41
C PRO A 115 -11.71 -0.53 -0.29
N ILE A 116 -11.48 -0.94 0.96
CA ILE A 116 -11.52 -0.03 2.12
C ILE A 116 -10.42 1.03 2.00
N ALA A 117 -9.22 0.63 1.57
CA ALA A 117 -8.11 1.54 1.29
C ALA A 117 -8.45 2.53 0.17
N CYS A 118 -9.04 2.07 -0.94
CA CYS A 118 -9.43 2.94 -2.05
C CYS A 118 -10.50 3.96 -1.63
N LEU A 119 -11.49 3.51 -0.85
CA LEU A 119 -12.52 4.39 -0.28
C LEU A 119 -11.92 5.38 0.73
N PHE A 120 -10.95 4.97 1.54
CA PHE A 120 -10.26 5.87 2.47
C PHE A 120 -9.56 6.98 1.70
N VAL A 121 -8.77 6.64 0.67
CA VAL A 121 -8.06 7.62 -0.16
C VAL A 121 -9.05 8.54 -0.90
N THR A 122 -10.18 7.99 -1.37
CA THR A 122 -11.26 8.78 -1.99
C THR A 122 -11.83 9.81 -1.01
N SER A 123 -12.20 9.38 0.20
CA SER A 123 -12.73 10.25 1.25
C SER A 123 -11.71 11.31 1.66
N LEU A 124 -10.44 10.89 1.83
CA LEU A 124 -9.32 11.75 2.16
C LEU A 124 -9.12 12.84 1.10
N SER A 125 -9.13 12.47 -0.19
CA SER A 125 -9.03 13.39 -1.31
C SER A 125 -10.16 14.44 -1.29
N LYS A 126 -11.41 13.99 -1.14
CA LYS A 126 -12.58 14.88 -1.06
C LYS A 126 -12.48 15.82 0.14
N MET A 127 -12.04 15.33 1.29
CA MET A 127 -11.86 16.12 2.50
C MET A 127 -10.82 17.23 2.28
N LEU A 128 -9.65 16.89 1.72
CA LEU A 128 -8.56 17.85 1.48
C LEU A 128 -8.92 18.91 0.43
N ARG A 129 -9.70 18.55 -0.59
CA ARG A 129 -10.07 19.45 -1.70
C ARG A 129 -11.32 20.29 -1.42
N ARG A 130 -12.33 19.71 -0.77
CA ARG A 130 -13.68 20.30 -0.66
C ARG A 130 -14.13 20.59 0.77
N SER A 131 -13.32 20.28 1.79
CA SER A 131 -13.59 20.58 3.21
C SER A 131 -14.99 20.16 3.71
N ALA A 132 -15.44 18.94 3.41
CA ALA A 132 -16.71 18.42 3.92
C ALA A 132 -16.55 17.57 5.18
N ALA A 133 -17.30 17.89 6.23
CA ALA A 133 -17.27 17.19 7.53
C ALA A 133 -17.63 15.70 7.42
N THR A 134 -18.50 15.34 6.48
CA THR A 134 -18.85 13.93 6.22
C THR A 134 -17.63 13.10 5.80
N ASN A 135 -16.74 13.65 4.97
CA ASN A 135 -15.52 12.97 4.55
C ASN A 135 -14.50 12.88 5.69
N PHE A 136 -14.49 13.82 6.63
CA PHE A 136 -13.65 13.73 7.83
C PHE A 136 -14.05 12.52 8.69
N ILE A 137 -15.34 12.39 9.03
CA ILE A 137 -15.85 11.25 9.79
C ILE A 137 -15.65 9.95 9.02
N THR A 138 -15.96 9.95 7.72
CA THR A 138 -15.79 8.77 6.85
C THR A 138 -14.33 8.33 6.79
N SER A 139 -13.37 9.25 6.70
CA SER A 139 -11.94 8.92 6.71
C SER A 139 -11.49 8.33 8.05
N ILE A 140 -11.99 8.83 9.19
CA ILE A 140 -11.72 8.22 10.50
C ILE A 140 -12.22 6.78 10.53
N LEU A 141 -13.49 6.56 10.17
CA LEU A 141 -14.11 5.23 10.20
C LEU A 141 -13.41 4.26 9.26
N LEU A 142 -13.14 4.66 8.02
CA LEU A 142 -12.48 3.80 7.04
C LEU A 142 -11.05 3.45 7.44
N LEU A 143 -10.28 4.38 8.02
CA LEU A 143 -8.94 4.08 8.52
C LEU A 143 -8.96 3.15 9.73
N SER A 144 -9.91 3.32 10.66
CA SER A 144 -10.11 2.38 11.77
C SER A 144 -10.47 0.98 11.29
N ILE A 145 -11.43 0.90 10.36
CA ILE A 145 -11.84 -0.36 9.73
C ILE A 145 -10.64 -0.99 9.02
N LEU A 146 -9.82 -0.20 8.32
CA LEU A 146 -8.62 -0.69 7.64
C LEU A 146 -7.59 -1.24 8.63
N ILE A 147 -7.31 -0.56 9.74
CA ILE A 147 -6.42 -1.04 10.81
C ILE A 147 -6.93 -2.38 11.38
N LEU A 148 -8.24 -2.46 11.66
CA LEU A 148 -8.89 -3.65 12.21
C LEU A 148 -9.06 -4.77 11.18
N THR A 149 -9.07 -4.47 9.88
CA THR A 149 -9.08 -5.46 8.80
C THR A 149 -7.69 -6.02 8.59
N HIS A 150 -6.72 -5.12 8.47
CA HIS A 150 -5.34 -5.45 8.14
C HIS A 150 -4.38 -4.27 8.38
N HIS A 151 -3.71 -4.27 9.54
CA HIS A 151 -2.84 -3.18 10.01
C HIS A 151 -1.69 -2.84 9.05
N LEU A 152 -1.12 -3.81 8.34
CA LEU A 152 -0.02 -3.56 7.40
C LEU A 152 -0.52 -2.86 6.12
N SER A 153 -1.73 -3.18 5.64
CA SER A 153 -2.40 -2.37 4.61
C SER A 153 -2.67 -0.95 5.08
N ALA A 154 -3.11 -0.77 6.33
CA ALA A 154 -3.31 0.55 6.91
C ALA A 154 -2.00 1.35 6.98
N PHE A 155 -0.91 0.72 7.39
CA PHE A 155 0.42 1.34 7.40
C PHE A 155 0.85 1.80 6.00
N ILE A 156 0.68 0.96 4.98
CA ILE A 156 1.01 1.31 3.60
C ILE A 156 0.17 2.50 3.12
N VAL A 157 -1.12 2.51 3.41
CA VAL A 157 -2.02 3.62 3.05
C VAL A 157 -1.69 4.91 3.82
N LEU A 158 -1.17 4.82 5.05
CA LEU A 158 -0.69 5.98 5.79
C LEU A 158 0.48 6.70 5.09
N ILE A 159 1.26 5.99 4.26
CA ILE A 159 2.30 6.62 3.41
C ILE A 159 1.66 7.54 2.35
N LEU A 160 0.44 7.23 1.90
CA LEU A 160 -0.29 8.08 0.95
C LEU A 160 -0.80 9.38 1.58
N VAL A 161 -1.00 9.43 2.90
CA VAL A 161 -1.50 10.62 3.59
C VAL A 161 -0.61 11.86 3.39
N PRO A 162 0.71 11.82 3.64
CA PRO A 162 1.57 12.95 3.35
C PRO A 162 1.63 13.27 1.85
N LEU A 163 1.58 12.27 0.96
CA LEU A 163 1.55 12.51 -0.48
C LEU A 163 0.28 13.26 -0.90
N ALA A 164 -0.88 12.84 -0.39
CA ALA A 164 -2.17 13.49 -0.61
C ALA A 164 -2.18 14.90 -0.02
N TYR A 165 -1.64 15.08 1.19
CA TYR A 165 -1.47 16.39 1.82
C TYR A 165 -0.65 17.34 0.93
N PHE A 166 0.54 16.91 0.51
CA PHE A 166 1.42 17.76 -0.29
C PHE A 166 0.87 18.04 -1.68
N SER A 167 0.12 17.11 -2.26
CA SER A 167 -0.39 17.24 -3.62
C SER A 167 -1.73 17.98 -3.68
N LEU A 168 -2.72 17.51 -2.95
CA LEU A 168 -4.12 17.92 -3.07
C LEU A 168 -4.47 19.15 -2.23
N THR A 169 -3.59 19.60 -1.32
CA THR A 169 -3.86 20.76 -0.46
C THR A 169 -3.30 22.06 -1.07
N ASN A 170 -4.15 23.10 -1.07
CA ASN A 170 -3.77 24.47 -1.38
C ASN A 170 -2.78 25.03 -0.35
N SER A 171 -1.85 25.89 -0.78
CA SER A 171 -0.82 26.46 0.09
C SER A 171 -1.39 27.20 1.31
N LYS A 172 -2.51 27.90 1.14
CA LYS A 172 -3.20 28.67 2.18
C LYS A 172 -3.86 27.79 3.25
N ASP A 173 -4.27 26.58 2.90
CA ASP A 173 -5.04 25.69 3.78
C ASP A 173 -4.16 24.62 4.48
N ARG A 174 -2.84 24.66 4.26
CA ARG A 174 -1.91 23.61 4.73
C ARG A 174 -1.97 23.36 6.24
N LEU A 175 -1.97 24.40 7.06
CA LEU A 175 -2.03 24.23 8.52
C LEU A 175 -3.34 23.56 8.95
N LYS A 176 -4.47 24.03 8.40
CA LYS A 176 -5.79 23.46 8.67
C LYS A 176 -5.86 21.99 8.23
N ALA A 177 -5.38 21.68 7.04
CA ALA A 177 -5.32 20.31 6.53
C ALA A 177 -4.43 19.42 7.42
N ALA A 178 -3.27 19.90 7.87
CA ALA A 178 -2.40 19.15 8.77
C ALA A 178 -3.12 18.81 10.10
N ILE A 179 -3.80 19.78 10.70
CA ILE A 179 -4.60 19.56 11.93
C ILE A 179 -5.69 18.52 11.69
N ILE A 180 -6.43 18.64 10.58
CA ILE A 180 -7.49 17.68 10.22
C ILE A 180 -6.91 16.28 10.01
N LEU A 181 -5.76 16.14 9.33
CA LEU A 181 -5.10 14.86 9.12
C LEU A 181 -4.63 14.21 10.43
N ILE A 182 -4.06 15.01 11.34
CA ILE A 182 -3.70 14.55 12.69
C ILE A 182 -4.96 14.07 13.42
N ALA A 183 -6.07 14.79 13.31
CA ALA A 183 -7.34 14.38 13.91
C ALA A 183 -7.92 13.10 13.26
N VAL A 184 -7.78 12.91 11.94
CA VAL A 184 -8.19 11.67 11.26
C VAL A 184 -7.38 10.48 11.77
N ILE A 185 -6.05 10.62 11.83
CA ILE A 185 -5.16 9.56 12.32
C ILE A 185 -5.43 9.29 13.79
N GLY A 186 -5.51 10.33 14.63
CA GLY A 186 -5.80 10.22 16.06
C GLY A 186 -7.14 9.55 16.33
N GLY A 187 -8.21 10.00 15.67
CA GLY A 187 -9.52 9.39 15.78
C GLY A 187 -9.52 7.92 15.34
N ALA A 188 -8.79 7.61 14.27
CA ALA A 188 -8.72 6.24 13.78
C ALA A 188 -7.99 5.28 14.75
N LEU A 189 -6.90 5.76 15.36
CA LEU A 189 -6.15 5.07 16.40
C LEU A 189 -7.00 4.89 17.66
N THR A 190 -7.78 5.90 18.07
CA THR A 190 -8.69 5.80 19.21
C THR A 190 -9.74 4.71 19.00
N LEU A 191 -10.41 4.69 17.84
CA LEU A 191 -11.45 3.68 17.56
C LEU A 191 -10.88 2.27 17.39
N SER A 192 -9.64 2.12 16.92
CA SER A 192 -8.97 0.82 16.80
C SER A 192 -8.19 0.39 18.05
N SER A 193 -8.11 1.26 19.07
CA SER A 193 -7.31 1.06 20.28
C SER A 193 -7.60 -0.22 21.08
N PRO A 194 -8.86 -0.73 21.19
CA PRO A 194 -9.12 -1.94 21.98
C PRO A 194 -8.31 -3.15 21.50
N TRP A 195 -8.09 -3.25 20.19
CA TRP A 195 -7.23 -4.27 19.60
C TRP A 195 -5.79 -3.79 19.45
N LEU A 196 -5.59 -2.57 18.94
CA LEU A 196 -4.26 -2.06 18.56
C LEU A 196 -3.29 -1.98 19.74
N LEU A 197 -3.74 -1.54 20.92
CA LEU A 197 -2.87 -1.45 22.10
C LEU A 197 -2.36 -2.81 22.54
N ARG A 198 -3.23 -3.83 22.55
CA ARG A 198 -2.89 -5.21 22.90
C ARG A 198 -1.95 -5.84 21.86
N PHE A 199 -2.21 -5.57 20.58
CA PHE A 199 -1.32 -5.97 19.49
C PHE A 199 0.08 -5.38 19.64
N LEU A 200 0.20 -4.08 19.96
CA LEU A 200 1.49 -3.41 20.13
C LEU A 200 2.27 -3.96 21.33
N GLU A 201 1.58 -4.18 22.46
CA GLU A 201 2.14 -4.82 23.65
C GLU A 201 2.69 -6.22 23.31
N ALA A 202 1.88 -7.07 22.70
CA ALA A 202 2.27 -8.42 22.31
C ALA A 202 3.42 -8.44 21.29
N SER A 203 3.39 -7.54 20.30
CA SER A 203 4.44 -7.39 19.30
C SER A 203 5.77 -6.98 19.94
N GLY A 204 5.74 -6.09 20.94
CA GLY A 204 6.92 -5.71 21.71
C GLY A 204 7.59 -6.89 22.41
N HIS A 205 6.81 -7.84 22.92
CA HIS A 205 7.33 -9.08 23.49
C HIS A 205 7.91 -10.02 22.43
N LEU A 206 7.21 -10.20 21.29
CA LEU A 206 7.69 -11.04 20.19
C LEU A 206 8.99 -10.54 19.59
N MET A 207 9.14 -9.22 19.43
CA MET A 207 10.39 -8.66 18.90
C MET A 207 11.59 -8.95 19.81
N ARG A 208 11.40 -9.16 21.11
CA ARG A 208 12.48 -9.54 22.04
C ARG A 208 12.80 -11.03 22.03
N ASN A 209 11.98 -11.85 21.36
CA ASN A 209 12.20 -13.29 21.28
C ASN A 209 13.38 -13.60 20.32
N PRO A 210 14.44 -14.30 20.79
CA PRO A 210 15.59 -14.65 19.95
C PRO A 210 15.25 -15.61 18.80
N PHE A 211 14.13 -16.35 18.90
CA PHE A 211 13.63 -17.26 17.87
C PHE A 211 12.69 -16.58 16.87
N TYR A 212 12.45 -15.27 17.00
CA TYR A 212 11.69 -14.54 16.00
C TYR A 212 12.47 -14.54 14.68
N ASN A 213 11.90 -15.13 13.62
CA ASN A 213 12.56 -15.24 12.33
C ASN A 213 12.69 -13.84 11.68
N ARG A 214 13.91 -13.30 11.66
CA ARG A 214 14.22 -11.94 11.18
C ARG A 214 14.97 -11.97 9.86
N THR A 215 14.50 -12.70 8.86
CA THR A 215 15.28 -12.80 7.62
C THR A 215 14.41 -13.03 6.40
N VAL A 216 14.16 -11.94 5.66
CA VAL A 216 14.14 -11.96 4.20
C VAL A 216 14.92 -10.71 3.74
N ASP A 217 16.25 -10.76 3.81
CA ASP A 217 17.11 -9.76 3.16
C ASP A 217 17.21 -10.12 1.67
N PHE A 218 16.18 -9.77 0.89
CA PHE A 218 16.18 -9.98 -0.55
C PHE A 218 16.50 -8.67 -1.30
N PRO A 219 17.51 -8.65 -2.19
CA PRO A 219 17.90 -7.44 -2.92
C PRO A 219 17.01 -7.22 -4.15
N PHE A 220 15.81 -6.65 -3.94
CA PHE A 220 14.87 -6.28 -5.02
C PHE A 220 15.37 -5.17 -5.96
N VAL A 221 16.58 -4.64 -5.73
CA VAL A 221 17.23 -3.57 -6.48
C VAL A 221 17.91 -4.03 -7.78
N ARG A 222 18.13 -5.34 -7.94
CA ARG A 222 18.81 -5.90 -9.13
C ARG A 222 18.03 -5.58 -10.40
N LEU A 223 18.74 -5.31 -11.50
CA LEU A 223 18.13 -4.98 -12.78
C LEU A 223 17.39 -6.20 -13.35
N THR A 224 17.99 -7.39 -13.29
CA THR A 224 17.35 -8.64 -13.69
C THR A 224 16.06 -8.87 -12.93
N TYR A 225 16.08 -8.67 -11.62
CA TYR A 225 14.89 -8.79 -10.77
C TYR A 225 13.79 -7.79 -11.18
N ALA A 226 14.18 -6.53 -11.38
CA ALA A 226 13.23 -5.50 -11.79
C ALA A 226 12.58 -5.82 -13.14
N ILE A 227 13.33 -6.35 -14.11
CA ILE A 227 12.82 -6.68 -15.44
C ILE A 227 12.02 -7.98 -15.45
N LEU A 228 12.56 -9.06 -14.88
CA LEU A 228 12.03 -10.42 -15.03
C LEU A 228 10.98 -10.78 -13.97
N ASP A 229 11.15 -10.31 -12.74
CA ASP A 229 10.21 -10.62 -11.67
C ASP A 229 9.18 -9.51 -11.55
N TYR A 230 9.65 -8.28 -11.33
CA TYR A 230 8.73 -7.18 -11.05
C TYR A 230 7.94 -6.72 -12.29
N LEU A 231 8.61 -6.38 -13.40
CA LEU A 231 7.92 -5.85 -14.58
C LEU A 231 7.12 -6.91 -15.33
N THR A 232 7.62 -8.14 -15.47
CA THR A 232 6.92 -9.18 -16.24
C THR A 232 5.98 -10.03 -15.41
N ILE A 233 6.38 -10.48 -14.22
CA ILE A 233 5.60 -11.45 -13.42
C ILE A 233 4.64 -10.75 -12.47
N GLU A 234 5.03 -9.63 -11.86
CA GLU A 234 4.23 -9.01 -10.78
C GLU A 234 3.34 -7.86 -11.28
N GLN A 235 3.88 -6.85 -11.96
CA GLN A 235 3.09 -5.69 -12.41
C GLN A 235 2.55 -5.82 -13.83
N GLY A 236 3.26 -6.50 -14.72
CA GLY A 236 3.02 -6.45 -16.15
C GLY A 236 3.60 -5.21 -16.80
N ILE A 237 4.25 -5.41 -17.95
CA ILE A 237 4.99 -4.36 -18.68
C ILE A 237 4.08 -3.21 -19.14
N PHE A 238 2.83 -3.52 -19.50
CA PHE A 238 1.84 -2.52 -19.94
C PHE A 238 1.50 -1.53 -18.82
N HIS A 239 1.28 -2.05 -17.61
CA HIS A 239 0.93 -1.21 -16.46
C HIS A 239 2.07 -0.23 -16.13
N PHE A 240 3.30 -0.73 -16.05
CA PHE A 240 4.47 0.12 -15.81
C PHE A 240 4.68 1.15 -16.92
N TYR A 241 4.57 0.74 -18.19
CA TYR A 241 4.74 1.63 -19.33
C TYR A 241 3.73 2.79 -19.31
N LEU A 242 2.45 2.50 -19.04
CA LEU A 242 1.41 3.53 -18.93
C LEU A 242 1.71 4.51 -17.80
N ALA A 243 2.10 4.03 -16.62
CA ALA A 243 2.45 4.90 -15.51
C ALA A 243 3.63 5.84 -15.83
N ILE A 244 4.69 5.34 -16.47
CA ILE A 244 5.83 6.16 -16.92
C ILE A 244 5.39 7.18 -17.98
N LEU A 245 4.55 6.77 -18.93
CA LEU A 245 4.03 7.66 -19.98
C LEU A 245 3.18 8.79 -19.38
N SER A 246 2.35 8.50 -18.38
CA SER A 246 1.49 9.48 -17.73
C SER A 246 2.29 10.49 -16.90
N ILE A 247 3.35 10.04 -16.21
CA ILE A 247 4.29 10.96 -15.57
C ILE A 247 5.04 11.79 -16.62
N TYR A 248 5.44 11.20 -17.75
CA TYR A 248 6.08 11.93 -18.83
C TYR A 248 5.16 13.03 -19.42
N GLN A 249 3.87 12.73 -19.59
CA GLN A 249 2.87 13.69 -20.09
C GLN A 249 2.65 14.87 -19.12
N LEU A 250 2.80 14.66 -17.80
CA LEU A 250 2.78 15.75 -16.82
C LEU A 250 3.85 16.82 -17.11
N PHE A 251 4.97 16.43 -17.71
CA PHE A 251 6.05 17.33 -18.13
C PHE A 251 5.90 17.86 -19.58
N SER A 252 4.74 17.68 -20.22
CA SER A 252 4.52 18.08 -21.61
C SER A 252 4.78 19.58 -21.84
N LYS A 253 4.41 20.44 -20.89
CA LYS A 253 4.61 21.90 -21.00
C LYS A 253 6.03 22.37 -20.66
N ASN A 254 6.86 21.55 -20.00
CA ASN A 254 8.21 21.92 -19.56
C ASN A 254 9.26 20.93 -20.09
N ARG A 255 9.87 21.29 -21.24
CA ARG A 255 10.90 20.47 -21.90
C ARG A 255 12.08 20.14 -20.98
N GLY A 256 12.49 21.06 -20.09
CA GLY A 256 13.61 20.86 -19.18
C GLY A 256 13.31 19.75 -18.16
N SER A 257 12.19 19.86 -17.44
CA SER A 257 11.77 18.83 -16.47
C SER A 257 11.53 17.47 -17.13
N ARG A 258 11.04 17.46 -18.37
CA ARG A 258 10.84 16.25 -19.15
C ARG A 258 12.15 15.51 -19.45
N ILE A 259 13.16 16.23 -19.93
CA ILE A 259 14.49 15.67 -20.18
C ILE A 259 15.09 15.16 -18.87
N PHE A 260 14.95 15.92 -17.79
CA PHE A 260 15.47 15.55 -16.49
C PHE A 260 14.80 14.28 -15.93
N TYR A 261 13.49 14.10 -16.12
CA TYR A 261 12.78 12.86 -15.77
C TYR A 261 13.32 11.64 -16.55
N LEU A 262 13.51 11.77 -17.87
CA LEU A 262 14.09 10.71 -18.70
C LEU A 262 15.52 10.36 -18.27
N ILE A 263 16.35 11.38 -17.97
CA ILE A 263 17.70 11.18 -17.43
C ILE A 263 17.61 10.44 -16.08
N GLY A 264 16.66 10.78 -15.22
CA GLY A 264 16.37 10.06 -13.99
C GLY A 264 16.15 8.57 -14.23
N ILE A 265 15.26 8.20 -15.16
CA ILE A 265 15.01 6.79 -15.51
C ILE A 265 16.29 6.11 -16.02
N MET A 266 17.07 6.77 -16.89
CA MET A 266 18.32 6.20 -17.39
C MET A 266 19.35 5.98 -16.26
N ILE A 267 19.46 6.93 -15.33
CA ILE A 267 20.32 6.80 -14.14
C ILE A 267 19.82 5.67 -13.23
N LEU A 268 18.50 5.50 -13.08
CA LEU A 268 17.91 4.40 -12.31
C LEU A 268 18.35 3.05 -12.87
N LEU A 269 18.09 2.81 -14.16
CA LEU A 269 18.44 1.55 -14.81
C LEU A 269 19.95 1.29 -14.79
N THR A 270 20.76 2.33 -15.00
CA THR A 270 22.22 2.25 -14.90
C THR A 270 22.66 1.90 -13.48
N GLY A 271 22.08 2.54 -12.47
CA GLY A 271 22.38 2.26 -11.06
C GLY A 271 22.00 0.84 -10.64
N MET A 272 20.88 0.33 -11.13
CA MET A 272 20.47 -1.07 -10.93
C MET A 272 21.44 -2.05 -11.60
N GLY A 273 21.88 -1.77 -12.82
CA GLY A 273 22.88 -2.58 -13.51
C GLY A 273 24.22 -2.56 -12.78
N VAL A 274 24.71 -1.39 -12.39
CA VAL A 274 25.95 -1.25 -11.60
C VAL A 274 25.83 -2.01 -10.28
N PHE A 275 24.70 -1.88 -9.56
CA PHE A 275 24.47 -2.60 -8.30
C PHE A 275 24.54 -4.12 -8.48
N GLU A 276 23.98 -4.63 -9.57
CA GLU A 276 23.95 -6.07 -9.86
C GLU A 276 25.32 -6.63 -10.24
N PHE A 277 26.07 -5.96 -11.12
CA PHE A 277 27.36 -6.45 -11.60
C PHE A 277 28.53 -6.14 -10.65
N ALA A 278 28.35 -5.26 -9.67
CA ALA A 278 29.42 -4.81 -8.78
C ALA A 278 29.93 -5.85 -7.76
N GLY A 279 29.18 -6.92 -7.47
CA GLY A 279 29.50 -7.82 -6.36
C GLY A 279 29.62 -7.07 -5.02
N ASP A 280 30.63 -7.37 -4.21
CA ASP A 280 30.89 -6.69 -2.93
C ASP A 280 31.86 -5.50 -3.03
N SER A 281 32.07 -4.95 -4.23
CA SER A 281 32.93 -3.79 -4.43
C SER A 281 32.26 -2.46 -4.06
N TRP A 282 33.06 -1.39 -3.96
CA TRP A 282 32.57 -0.01 -3.78
C TRP A 282 31.59 0.43 -4.88
N LEU A 283 31.63 -0.21 -6.05
CA LEU A 283 30.67 0.03 -7.14
C LEU A 283 29.24 -0.31 -6.72
N ARG A 284 29.02 -1.21 -5.76
CA ARG A 284 27.68 -1.53 -5.25
C ARG A 284 27.08 -0.33 -4.53
N ILE A 285 27.89 0.35 -3.71
CA ILE A 285 27.50 1.60 -3.02
C ILE A 285 27.22 2.70 -4.06
N LEU A 286 28.05 2.80 -5.10
CA LEU A 286 27.81 3.73 -6.20
C LEU A 286 26.46 3.45 -6.89
N GLY A 287 26.17 2.19 -7.23
CA GLY A 287 24.90 1.78 -7.84
C GLY A 287 23.70 2.16 -6.98
N GLN A 288 23.75 1.89 -5.67
CA GLN A 288 22.72 2.34 -4.73
C GLN A 288 22.58 3.87 -4.72
N GLY A 289 23.70 4.59 -4.70
CA GLY A 289 23.71 6.05 -4.74
C GLY A 289 23.03 6.61 -5.99
N LEU A 290 23.28 5.99 -7.16
CA LEU A 290 22.63 6.36 -8.42
C LEU A 290 21.12 6.12 -8.38
N ILE A 291 20.67 4.99 -7.84
CA ILE A 291 19.24 4.67 -7.69
C ILE A 291 18.55 5.69 -6.80
N VAL A 292 19.12 5.99 -5.63
CA VAL A 292 18.57 6.98 -4.69
C VAL A 292 18.52 8.37 -5.31
N ALA A 293 19.62 8.79 -5.94
CA ALA A 293 19.71 10.09 -6.61
C ALA A 293 18.65 10.20 -7.72
N SER A 294 18.42 9.12 -8.48
CA SER A 294 17.39 9.07 -9.50
C SER A 294 15.99 9.30 -8.91
N PHE A 295 15.58 8.55 -7.88
CA PHE A 295 14.25 8.75 -7.28
C PHE A 295 14.07 10.13 -6.68
N LEU A 296 15.08 10.65 -5.96
CA LEU A 296 15.05 12.01 -5.44
C LEU A 296 14.90 13.05 -6.56
N SER A 297 15.60 12.86 -7.67
CA SER A 297 15.53 13.73 -8.84
C SER A 297 14.15 13.70 -9.51
N MET A 298 13.54 12.51 -9.66
CA MET A 298 12.21 12.35 -10.24
C MET A 298 11.13 12.94 -9.33
N ILE A 299 11.18 12.67 -8.02
CA ILE A 299 10.26 13.24 -7.03
C ILE A 299 10.38 14.77 -7.00
N TRP A 300 11.61 15.30 -6.98
CA TRP A 300 11.85 16.74 -7.03
C TRP A 300 11.26 17.35 -8.30
N SER A 301 11.39 16.68 -9.44
CA SER A 301 10.83 17.15 -10.71
C SER A 301 9.31 17.25 -10.63
N VAL A 302 8.63 16.22 -10.13
CA VAL A 302 7.18 16.24 -9.92
C VAL A 302 6.77 17.36 -8.96
N LEU A 303 7.48 17.54 -7.85
CA LEU A 303 7.19 18.61 -6.88
C LEU A 303 7.46 20.01 -7.44
N SER A 304 8.44 20.17 -8.32
CA SER A 304 8.79 21.46 -8.93
C SER A 304 7.69 21.98 -9.87
N ILE A 305 6.94 21.07 -10.51
CA ILE A 305 5.80 21.40 -11.37
C ILE A 305 4.70 22.13 -10.58
N LYS A 306 4.53 21.83 -9.28
CA LYS A 306 3.53 22.48 -8.43
C LYS A 306 3.63 24.01 -8.43
N ARG A 307 4.82 24.56 -8.71
CA ARG A 307 5.04 26.01 -8.78
C ARG A 307 4.55 26.64 -10.08
N ILE A 308 4.39 25.84 -11.13
CA ILE A 308 4.13 26.27 -12.50
C ILE A 308 2.68 26.00 -12.90
N VAL A 309 2.08 24.94 -12.35
CA VAL A 309 0.79 24.45 -12.82
C VAL A 309 -0.37 25.06 -12.04
N GLU A 310 -1.34 25.57 -12.80
CA GLU A 310 -2.64 26.05 -12.33
C GLU A 310 -3.40 24.92 -11.60
N ASN A 311 -4.36 25.27 -10.75
CA ASN A 311 -5.02 24.39 -9.76
C ASN A 311 -5.64 23.06 -10.29
N GLU A 312 -5.60 22.76 -11.59
CA GLU A 312 -6.29 21.62 -12.20
C GLU A 312 -5.51 20.29 -12.18
N ASP A 313 -4.16 20.28 -12.14
CA ASP A 313 -3.37 19.03 -12.25
C ASP A 313 -2.96 18.38 -10.90
N TYR A 314 -3.55 18.79 -9.77
CA TYR A 314 -3.20 18.20 -8.46
C TYR A 314 -3.39 16.68 -8.36
N PRO A 315 -4.45 16.08 -8.93
CA PRO A 315 -4.62 14.62 -8.92
C PRO A 315 -3.54 13.86 -9.72
N THR A 316 -3.16 14.35 -10.88
CA THR A 316 -2.09 13.75 -11.70
C THR A 316 -0.74 13.79 -10.97
N MET A 317 -0.47 14.90 -10.28
CA MET A 317 0.71 15.01 -9.42
C MET A 317 0.66 14.04 -8.23
N PHE A 318 -0.51 13.86 -7.59
CA PHE A 318 -0.70 12.87 -6.54
C PHE A 318 -0.42 11.44 -7.03
N LEU A 319 -0.99 11.06 -8.18
CA LEU A 319 -0.78 9.75 -8.79
C LEU A 319 0.68 9.51 -9.18
N SER A 320 1.34 10.54 -9.72
CA SER A 320 2.77 10.50 -10.05
C SER A 320 3.63 10.27 -8.81
N LEU A 321 3.35 11.00 -7.72
CA LEU A 321 4.07 10.84 -6.45
C LEU A 321 3.78 9.48 -5.81
N TRP A 322 2.53 9.03 -5.84
CA TRP A 322 2.16 7.69 -5.38
C TRP A 322 2.98 6.65 -6.13
N PHE A 323 2.95 6.65 -7.46
CA PHE A 323 3.69 5.70 -8.27
C PHE A 323 5.20 5.74 -7.97
N LEU A 324 5.83 6.92 -8.00
CA LEU A 324 7.28 7.04 -7.79
C LEU A 324 7.71 6.59 -6.40
N VAL A 325 6.98 7.00 -5.36
CA VAL A 325 7.30 6.62 -3.98
C VAL A 325 7.10 5.12 -3.80
N PHE A 326 5.98 4.56 -4.26
CA PHE A 326 5.73 3.13 -4.10
C PHE A 326 6.68 2.27 -4.93
N LEU A 327 7.03 2.70 -6.15
CA LEU A 327 8.08 2.05 -6.95
C LEU A 327 9.40 2.03 -6.18
N TRP A 328 9.80 3.16 -5.58
CA TRP A 328 11.02 3.25 -4.80
C TRP A 328 10.99 2.34 -3.56
N LEU A 329 9.91 2.40 -2.78
CA LEU A 329 9.73 1.54 -1.59
C LEU A 329 9.75 0.05 -1.96
N SER A 330 9.29 -0.26 -3.16
CA SER A 330 9.22 -1.62 -3.66
C SER A 330 10.55 -2.24 -4.10
N LEU A 331 11.62 -1.43 -4.15
CA LEU A 331 12.98 -1.93 -4.38
C LEU A 331 13.65 -2.43 -3.08
N GLY A 332 12.94 -2.37 -1.95
CA GLY A 332 13.38 -2.94 -0.68
C GLY A 332 14.55 -2.20 0.00
N ASN A 333 15.18 -2.88 0.95
CA ASN A 333 16.12 -2.28 1.92
C ASN A 333 17.30 -1.57 1.27
N TYR A 334 17.81 -2.11 0.17
CA TYR A 334 19.01 -1.61 -0.49
C TYR A 334 18.79 -0.31 -1.29
N ALA A 335 17.54 0.06 -1.56
CA ALA A 335 17.21 1.30 -2.26
C ALA A 335 16.96 2.49 -1.30
N MET A 336 16.89 2.26 0.01
CA MET A 336 16.61 3.32 0.98
C MET A 336 17.72 3.43 2.02
N PRO A 337 18.61 4.42 1.91
CA PRO A 337 19.71 4.62 2.86
C PRO A 337 19.22 4.79 4.30
N MET A 338 18.03 5.36 4.46
CA MET A 338 17.42 5.60 5.78
C MET A 338 17.00 4.31 6.50
N VAL A 339 16.86 3.18 5.79
CA VAL A 339 16.56 1.87 6.40
C VAL A 339 17.69 1.40 7.32
N ASN A 340 18.90 1.94 7.19
CA ASN A 340 19.99 1.64 8.11
C ASN A 340 19.90 2.39 9.44
N LEU A 341 19.01 3.38 9.57
CA LEU A 341 18.80 4.07 10.85
C LEU A 341 18.10 3.12 11.85
N PRO A 342 18.57 2.98 13.10
CA PRO A 342 18.08 1.94 14.03
C PRO A 342 16.55 1.88 14.19
N LEU A 343 15.90 3.04 14.26
CA LEU A 343 14.46 3.17 14.42
C LEU A 343 13.69 2.73 13.16
N ILE A 344 14.20 3.07 11.98
CA ILE A 344 13.57 2.73 10.69
C ILE A 344 13.84 1.29 10.33
N ASN A 345 15.07 0.80 10.58
CA ASN A 345 15.50 -0.57 10.25
C ASN A 345 14.53 -1.62 10.82
N THR A 346 14.19 -1.48 12.10
CA THR A 346 13.34 -2.43 12.83
C THR A 346 11.96 -2.53 12.20
N VAL A 347 11.35 -1.38 11.86
CA VAL A 347 10.04 -1.34 11.20
C VAL A 347 10.17 -1.86 9.79
N TRP A 348 11.15 -1.36 9.04
CA TRP A 348 11.28 -1.61 7.61
C TRP A 348 11.58 -3.07 7.27
N ARG A 349 12.46 -3.73 8.04
CA ARG A 349 12.74 -5.17 7.86
C ARG A 349 11.56 -6.09 8.17
N SER A 350 10.53 -5.57 8.85
CA SER A 350 9.28 -6.30 9.08
C SER A 350 8.26 -6.11 7.93
N LEU A 351 8.53 -5.21 6.98
CA LEU A 351 7.64 -4.93 5.86
C LEU A 351 7.90 -5.89 4.71
N ASP A 352 6.80 -6.45 4.21
CA ASP A 352 6.79 -7.31 3.03
C ASP A 352 6.68 -6.46 1.76
N VAL A 353 7.75 -6.48 0.96
CA VAL A 353 7.91 -5.67 -0.26
C VAL A 353 6.81 -5.94 -1.29
N HIS A 354 6.32 -7.18 -1.38
CA HIS A 354 5.24 -7.57 -2.29
C HIS A 354 3.94 -6.78 -2.06
N ARG A 355 3.78 -6.20 -0.86
CA ARG A 355 2.61 -5.39 -0.54
C ARG A 355 2.71 -4.02 -1.17
N PHE A 356 3.90 -3.44 -1.30
CA PHE A 356 4.06 -2.19 -2.06
C PHE A 356 3.68 -2.40 -3.51
N TRP A 357 3.99 -3.54 -4.13
CA TRP A 357 3.56 -3.87 -5.49
C TRP A 357 2.05 -3.88 -5.63
N LEU A 358 1.33 -4.47 -4.68
CA LEU A 358 -0.13 -4.50 -4.72
C LEU A 358 -0.74 -3.08 -4.74
N TYR A 359 -0.22 -2.17 -3.93
CA TYR A 359 -0.69 -0.78 -3.90
C TYR A 359 -0.13 0.09 -5.03
N LEU A 360 0.97 -0.32 -5.63
CA LEU A 360 1.55 0.29 -6.83
C LEU A 360 0.74 -0.03 -8.09
N ALA A 361 -0.07 -1.10 -8.07
CA ALA A 361 -1.00 -1.46 -9.14
C ALA A 361 -2.19 -0.49 -9.27
N ILE A 362 -2.47 0.30 -8.23
CA ILE A 362 -3.64 1.20 -8.16
C ILE A 362 -3.47 2.50 -8.98
N PRO A 363 -2.34 3.24 -8.90
CA PRO A 363 -2.17 4.47 -9.65
C PRO A 363 -1.97 4.21 -11.16
N ILE A 364 -3.08 4.00 -11.87
CA ILE A 364 -3.16 3.93 -13.34
C ILE A 364 -3.93 5.16 -13.80
N ALA A 365 -3.26 6.06 -14.53
CA ALA A 365 -3.86 7.20 -15.21
C ALA A 365 -3.46 7.19 -16.67
#